data_AF-A0A9J6E6M0-F1
#
_entry.id   AF-A0A9J6E6M0-F1
#
_cell.length_a   1.000
_cell.length_b   1.000
_cell.length_c   1.000
_cell.angle_alpha   90.00
_cell.angle_beta   90.00
_cell.angle_gamma   90.00
#
_symmetry.space_group_name_H-M   'P 1'
#
loop_
_entity.id
_entity.type
_entity.pdbx_description
1 polymer ?
#
loop_
_entity_poly.entity_id
_entity_poly.type
_entity_poly.pdbx_seq_one_letter_code
_entity_poly.pdbx_strand_id
1 'polypeptide(L)'
;MAYCQGNRKHEGMPDCTEDATKRLSISRLSTSVASVKLPGPTWAAHCVGFGVQAVVFAEAALPKNCDQPPFQHKTLEVTATTTGTMLVRTFIYGRHVNISGIGSDVPLNCLSDVESVVQKFHETRVCAGGPSNDGYYDIHPESACVDPCGVWRHKRCLMFCDSGSCQACRRLNDTLRIHSSRKKKQTTRKNIRLLASLSKKARVDLMRKARIACYRSKVRILKSKKRSKWS
;
A
#
# COMPACT_ATOMS: atom_id res chain seq x y z
N MET A 1 24.26 5.20 33.97
CA MET A 1 23.90 5.60 32.60
C MET A 1 23.06 6.87 32.69
N ALA A 2 23.65 8.00 32.33
CA ALA A 2 23.06 9.33 32.50
C ALA A 2 22.16 9.68 31.31
N TYR A 3 20.96 10.19 31.60
CA TYR A 3 20.01 10.68 30.60
C TYR A 3 20.33 12.15 30.27
N CYS A 4 20.75 12.44 29.04
CA CYS A 4 20.84 13.81 28.53
C CYS A 4 19.45 14.31 28.15
N GLN A 5 18.91 15.25 28.92
CA GLN A 5 17.72 16.04 28.55
C GLN A 5 18.15 17.15 27.58
N GLY A 6 17.84 16.97 26.30
CA GLY A 6 18.07 17.98 25.26
C GLY A 6 16.94 19.02 25.27
N ASN A 7 17.29 20.26 25.62
CA ASN A 7 16.45 21.44 25.43
C ASN A 7 16.12 21.65 23.95
N ARG A 8 14.87 21.38 23.56
CA ARG A 8 14.34 21.80 22.26
C ARG A 8 13.98 23.28 22.34
N LYS A 9 14.74 24.11 21.62
CA LYS A 9 14.39 25.49 21.32
C LYS A 9 13.07 25.48 20.54
N HIS A 10 12.05 26.16 21.06
CA HIS A 10 10.84 26.50 20.33
C HIS A 10 11.23 27.50 19.24
N GLU A 11 11.35 27.04 18.01
CA GLU A 11 11.43 27.92 16.85
C GLU A 11 10.05 28.56 16.64
N GLY A 12 10.04 29.89 16.56
CA GLY A 12 8.82 30.68 16.43
C GLY A 12 8.03 30.29 15.18
N MET A 13 6.73 30.09 15.35
CA MET A 13 5.79 29.96 14.23
C MET A 13 5.85 31.23 13.38
N PRO A 14 6.06 31.13 12.06
CA PRO A 14 5.97 32.29 11.18
C PRO A 14 4.56 32.87 11.24
N ASP A 15 4.49 34.13 11.63
CA ASP A 15 3.27 34.88 11.83
C ASP A 15 2.57 35.10 10.48
N CYS A 16 1.39 34.52 10.31
CA CYS A 16 0.56 34.64 9.12
C CYS A 16 -0.19 35.98 9.13
N THR A 17 0.53 37.10 9.25
CA THR A 17 -0.05 38.46 9.31
C THR A 17 -0.18 39.12 7.92
N GLU A 18 -0.24 38.33 6.85
CA GLU A 18 -0.70 38.82 5.55
C GLU A 18 -2.23 38.93 5.54
N ASP A 19 -2.70 40.17 5.69
CA ASP A 19 -3.96 40.70 5.18
C ASP A 19 -5.11 39.67 5.11
N ALA A 20 -5.78 39.46 6.25
CA ALA A 20 -6.87 38.49 6.47
C ALA A 20 -8.06 38.59 5.49
N THR A 21 -8.03 39.52 4.55
CA THR A 21 -9.05 39.76 3.54
C THR A 21 -8.83 39.00 2.23
N LYS A 22 -7.63 38.48 1.93
CA LYS A 22 -7.37 37.81 0.65
C LYS A 22 -7.26 36.29 0.80
N ARG A 23 -8.42 35.62 0.74
CA ARG A 23 -8.54 34.15 0.64
C ARG A 23 -7.66 33.60 -0.49
N LEU A 24 -6.97 32.49 -0.25
CA LEU A 24 -6.22 31.77 -1.28
C LEU A 24 -7.18 31.28 -2.38
N SER A 25 -6.77 31.44 -3.63
CA SER A 25 -7.49 30.94 -4.81
C SER A 25 -6.55 30.07 -5.63
N ILE A 26 -7.10 29.24 -6.52
CA ILE A 26 -6.27 28.34 -7.35
C ILE A 26 -5.29 29.12 -8.26
N SER A 27 -5.70 30.29 -8.77
CA SER A 27 -4.85 31.12 -9.61
C SER A 27 -3.71 31.73 -8.80
N ARG A 28 -3.98 32.19 -7.56
CA ARG A 28 -2.93 32.64 -6.65
C ARG A 28 -1.98 31.51 -6.28
N LEU A 29 -2.51 30.33 -5.96
CA LEU A 29 -1.69 29.15 -5.67
C LEU A 29 -0.80 28.78 -6.86
N SER A 30 -1.33 28.86 -8.09
CA SER A 30 -0.57 28.56 -9.30
C SER A 30 0.60 29.54 -9.50
N THR A 31 0.38 30.84 -9.28
CA THR A 31 1.44 31.86 -9.40
C THR A 31 2.47 31.76 -8.28
N SER A 32 2.05 31.35 -7.08
CA SER A 32 2.91 31.25 -5.90
C SER A 32 3.43 29.84 -5.63
N VAL A 33 3.25 28.89 -6.56
CA VAL A 33 3.58 27.48 -6.33
C VAL A 33 5.06 27.26 -6.01
N ALA A 34 5.95 28.06 -6.62
CA ALA A 34 7.39 28.00 -6.41
C ALA A 34 7.81 28.44 -4.99
N SER A 35 6.96 29.18 -4.28
CA SER A 35 7.22 29.65 -2.93
C SER A 35 6.75 28.67 -1.85
N VAL A 36 6.00 27.62 -2.21
CA VAL A 36 5.51 26.61 -1.27
C VAL A 36 6.69 25.75 -0.80
N LYS A 37 6.92 25.70 0.51
CA LYS A 37 7.94 24.83 1.11
C LYS A 37 7.53 23.36 0.99
N LEU A 38 8.33 22.58 0.29
CA LEU A 38 8.10 21.15 0.11
C LEU A 38 8.82 20.33 1.20
N PRO A 39 8.30 19.13 1.57
CA PRO A 39 8.86 18.30 2.63
C PRO A 39 10.31 17.84 2.40
N GLY A 40 10.76 17.78 1.16
CA GLY A 40 12.10 17.34 0.80
C GLY A 40 12.37 17.40 -0.70
N PRO A 41 13.59 17.03 -1.14
CA PRO A 41 14.03 17.17 -2.53
C PRO A 41 13.37 16.19 -3.49
N THR A 42 12.67 15.17 -2.97
CA THR A 42 11.91 14.21 -3.77
C THR A 42 10.55 14.75 -4.20
N TRP A 43 10.13 15.90 -3.65
CA TRP A 43 8.88 16.54 -4.00
C TRP A 43 9.08 17.59 -5.09
N ALA A 44 8.13 17.64 -6.01
CA ALA A 44 8.03 18.70 -7.01
C ALA A 44 6.58 19.19 -7.10
N ALA A 45 6.42 20.45 -7.50
CA ALA A 45 5.12 21.06 -7.74
C ALA A 45 5.02 21.52 -9.19
N HIS A 46 3.86 21.33 -9.82
CA HIS A 46 3.60 21.81 -11.17
C HIS A 46 2.14 22.22 -11.34
N CYS A 47 1.89 23.12 -12.29
CA CYS A 47 0.55 23.55 -12.66
C CYS A 47 0.08 22.80 -13.91
N VAL A 48 -1.18 22.38 -13.91
CA VAL A 48 -1.85 21.77 -15.07
C VAL A 48 -2.99 22.69 -15.50
N GLY A 49 -3.05 23.03 -16.79
CA GLY A 49 -3.95 24.06 -17.32
C GLY A 49 -4.92 23.59 -18.42
N PHE A 50 -4.94 22.32 -18.78
CA PHE A 50 -5.82 21.83 -19.85
C PHE A 50 -7.24 21.57 -19.30
N GLY A 51 -8.14 22.54 -19.47
CA GLY A 51 -9.57 22.45 -19.13
C GLY A 51 -9.92 22.73 -17.67
N VAL A 52 -9.09 22.27 -16.73
CA VAL A 52 -9.21 22.57 -15.29
C VAL A 52 -7.86 23.04 -14.76
N GLN A 53 -7.83 24.18 -14.08
CA GLN A 53 -6.63 24.65 -13.41
C GLN A 53 -6.39 23.80 -12.15
N ALA A 54 -5.27 23.09 -12.13
CA ALA A 54 -4.85 22.26 -11.01
C ALA A 54 -3.40 22.56 -10.62
N VAL A 55 -3.10 22.47 -9.33
CA VAL A 55 -1.74 22.49 -8.81
C VAL A 55 -1.45 21.12 -8.21
N VAL A 56 -0.40 20.48 -8.69
CA VAL A 56 -0.05 19.10 -8.35
C VAL A 56 1.29 19.08 -7.63
N PHE A 57 1.29 18.52 -6.42
CA PHE A 57 2.48 18.23 -5.62
C PHE A 57 2.73 16.72 -5.69
N ALA A 58 3.89 16.31 -6.18
CA ALA A 58 4.21 14.90 -6.39
C ALA A 58 5.55 14.53 -5.74
N GLU A 59 5.55 13.41 -5.01
CA GLU A 59 6.75 12.76 -4.49
C GLU A 59 7.23 11.71 -5.48
N ALA A 60 8.45 11.87 -5.99
CA ALA A 60 9.14 10.86 -6.76
C ALA A 60 9.78 9.81 -5.84
N ALA A 61 9.73 8.55 -6.25
CA ALA A 61 10.49 7.48 -5.62
C ALA A 61 11.28 6.69 -6.66
N LEU A 62 12.41 6.15 -6.22
CA LEU A 62 13.19 5.22 -7.00
C LEU A 62 12.73 3.79 -6.74
N PRO A 63 12.56 2.98 -7.78
CA PRO A 63 12.32 1.55 -7.61
C PRO A 63 13.54 0.89 -6.97
N LYS A 64 13.32 -0.22 -6.26
CA LYS A 64 14.41 -1.00 -5.67
C LYS A 64 15.34 -1.59 -6.73
N ASN A 65 14.81 -1.87 -7.91
CA ASN A 65 15.60 -2.30 -9.04
C ASN A 65 16.02 -1.08 -9.87
N CYS A 66 17.33 -0.90 -10.04
CA CYS A 66 17.93 0.24 -10.75
C CYS A 66 17.53 0.32 -12.23
N ASP A 67 17.00 -0.77 -12.81
CA ASP A 67 16.60 -0.83 -14.22
C ASP A 67 15.25 -0.18 -14.52
N GLN A 68 14.50 0.23 -13.48
CA GLN A 68 13.18 0.84 -13.65
C GLN A 68 13.27 2.37 -13.49
N PRO A 69 12.48 3.14 -14.27
CA PRO A 69 12.46 4.59 -14.15
C PRO A 69 11.87 5.02 -12.79
N PRO A 70 12.19 6.24 -12.32
CA PRO A 70 11.50 6.84 -11.19
C PRO A 70 10.00 6.87 -11.42
N PHE A 71 9.22 6.74 -10.35
CA PHE A 71 7.76 6.77 -10.42
C PHE A 71 7.18 7.71 -9.36
N GLN A 72 5.92 8.11 -9.56
CA GLN A 72 5.18 8.93 -8.60
C GLN A 72 4.67 8.06 -7.45
N HIS A 73 5.21 8.27 -6.26
CA HIS A 73 4.85 7.54 -5.06
C HIS A 73 3.58 8.09 -4.43
N LYS A 74 3.57 9.40 -4.20
CA LYS A 74 2.46 10.17 -3.65
C LYS A 74 2.17 11.35 -4.55
N THR A 75 0.91 11.65 -4.76
CA THR A 75 0.47 12.83 -5.50
C THR A 75 -0.66 13.50 -4.75
N LEU A 76 -0.55 14.80 -4.55
CA LEU A 76 -1.58 15.67 -3.99
C LEU A 76 -1.97 16.68 -5.06
N GLU A 77 -3.25 16.68 -5.41
CA GLU A 77 -3.82 17.55 -6.44
C GLU A 77 -4.77 18.55 -5.77
N VAL A 78 -4.54 19.84 -6.01
CA VAL A 78 -5.42 20.92 -5.59
C VAL A 78 -6.11 21.48 -6.82
N THR A 79 -7.44 21.43 -6.84
CA THR A 79 -8.29 21.95 -7.92
C THR A 79 -9.28 22.97 -7.38
N ALA A 80 -9.78 23.87 -8.22
CA ALA A 80 -10.94 24.68 -7.87
C ALA A 80 -12.25 23.94 -8.18
N THR A 81 -13.20 23.99 -7.27
CA THR A 81 -14.59 23.59 -7.51
C THR A 81 -15.34 24.70 -8.26
N THR A 82 -16.55 24.39 -8.72
CA THR A 82 -17.45 25.37 -9.35
C THR A 82 -17.86 26.50 -8.41
N THR A 83 -17.78 26.30 -7.09
CA THR A 83 -18.09 27.33 -6.08
C THR A 83 -16.86 28.18 -5.73
N GLY A 84 -15.71 27.93 -6.37
CA GLY A 84 -14.45 28.62 -6.10
C GLY A 84 -13.72 28.12 -4.86
N THR A 85 -14.23 27.08 -4.18
CA THR A 85 -13.50 26.42 -3.10
C THR A 85 -12.40 25.53 -3.66
N MET A 86 -11.32 25.34 -2.91
CA MET A 86 -10.28 24.38 -3.31
C MET A 86 -10.64 22.98 -2.84
N LEU A 87 -10.44 22.00 -3.72
CA LEU A 87 -10.61 20.58 -3.48
C LEU A 87 -9.24 19.91 -3.50
N VAL A 88 -8.91 19.20 -2.43
CA VAL A 88 -7.68 18.41 -2.32
C VAL A 88 -7.97 16.95 -2.58
N ARG A 89 -7.27 16.35 -3.54
CA ARG A 89 -7.29 14.92 -3.84
C ARG A 89 -5.92 14.32 -3.59
N THR A 90 -5.89 13.15 -2.97
CA THR A 90 -4.65 12.43 -2.67
C THR A 90 -4.60 11.11 -3.41
N PHE A 91 -3.43 10.79 -3.95
CA PHE A 91 -3.17 9.56 -4.69
C PHE A 91 -1.89 8.91 -4.20
N ILE A 92 -1.92 7.57 -4.09
CA ILE A 92 -0.75 6.75 -3.77
C ILE A 92 -0.61 5.71 -4.88
N TYR A 93 0.55 5.66 -5.54
CA TYR A 93 0.78 4.85 -6.76
C TYR A 93 -0.35 5.01 -7.80
N GLY A 94 -0.82 6.25 -8.02
CA GLY A 94 -1.90 6.58 -8.94
C GLY A 94 -3.31 6.16 -8.51
N ARG A 95 -3.51 5.56 -7.33
CA ARG A 95 -4.85 5.26 -6.80
C ARG A 95 -5.31 6.36 -5.86
N HIS A 96 -6.52 6.85 -6.08
CA HIS A 96 -7.16 7.83 -5.19
C HIS A 96 -7.34 7.21 -3.80
N VAL A 97 -6.91 7.95 -2.77
CA VAL A 97 -7.06 7.60 -1.36
C VAL A 97 -7.73 8.75 -0.65
N ASN A 98 -8.64 8.44 0.27
CA ASN A 98 -9.23 9.44 1.16
C ASN A 98 -8.58 9.32 2.53
N ILE A 99 -7.79 10.34 2.91
CA ILE A 99 -7.10 10.41 4.20
C ILE A 99 -7.76 11.52 5.01
N SER A 100 -8.31 11.14 6.17
CA SER A 100 -8.95 12.10 7.08
C SER A 100 -7.95 13.19 7.49
N GLY A 101 -8.34 14.45 7.35
CA GLY A 101 -7.51 15.61 7.70
C GLY A 101 -6.48 16.04 6.64
N ILE A 102 -6.56 15.52 5.41
CA ILE A 102 -5.72 15.96 4.26
C ILE A 102 -6.57 16.26 3.00
N GLY A 103 -7.68 15.53 2.81
CA GLY A 103 -8.52 15.66 1.60
C GLY A 103 -9.47 16.87 1.60
N SER A 104 -10.60 16.70 0.90
CA SER A 104 -11.66 17.70 0.71
C SER A 104 -12.17 18.40 1.97
N ASP A 105 -11.94 17.81 3.14
CA ASP A 105 -12.42 18.30 4.43
C ASP A 105 -11.56 19.44 5.00
N VAL A 106 -10.38 19.70 4.44
CA VAL A 106 -9.45 20.73 4.95
C VAL A 106 -9.59 22.03 4.15
N PRO A 107 -10.02 23.13 4.77
CA PRO A 107 -10.04 24.43 4.11
C PRO A 107 -8.60 24.93 3.89
N LEU A 108 -8.30 25.37 2.67
CA LEU A 108 -7.03 26.01 2.32
C LEU A 108 -7.27 27.51 2.19
N ASN A 109 -6.82 28.30 3.16
CA ASN A 109 -7.02 29.75 3.20
C ASN A 109 -5.76 30.53 2.85
N CYS A 110 -4.58 29.96 3.11
CA CYS A 110 -3.27 30.54 2.82
C CYS A 110 -2.25 29.48 2.36
N LEU A 111 -1.05 29.90 1.96
CA LEU A 111 0.00 28.99 1.49
C LEU A 111 0.49 28.06 2.60
N SER A 112 0.54 28.52 3.85
CA SER A 112 0.96 27.67 4.98
C SER A 112 -0.01 26.50 5.24
N ASP A 113 -1.29 26.64 4.89
CA ASP A 113 -2.24 25.52 4.94
C ASP A 113 -1.85 24.45 3.91
N VAL A 114 -1.46 24.87 2.70
CA VAL A 114 -0.99 23.97 1.64
C VAL A 114 0.27 23.24 2.07
N GLU A 115 1.26 23.96 2.60
CA GLU A 115 2.50 23.40 3.15
C GLU A 115 2.19 22.36 4.23
N SER A 116 1.28 22.69 5.15
CA SER A 116 0.87 21.80 6.25
C SER A 116 0.19 20.53 5.74
N VAL A 117 -0.67 20.63 4.72
CA VAL A 117 -1.35 19.48 4.13
C VAL A 117 -0.37 18.58 3.36
N VAL A 118 0.54 19.17 2.58
CA VAL A 118 1.60 18.43 1.86
C VAL A 118 2.52 17.71 2.86
N GLN A 119 2.90 18.38 3.95
CA GLN A 119 3.71 17.79 5.02
C GLN A 119 2.99 16.61 5.71
N LYS A 120 1.73 16.78 6.11
CA LYS A 120 0.92 15.68 6.68
C LYS A 120 0.81 14.49 5.72
N PHE A 121 0.68 14.77 4.42
CA PHE A 121 0.59 13.71 3.42
C PHE A 121 1.94 12.99 3.24
N HIS A 122 3.05 13.71 3.30
CA HIS A 122 4.39 13.12 3.32
C HIS A 122 4.60 12.21 4.54
N GLU A 123 4.13 12.59 5.72
CA GLU A 123 4.23 11.79 6.95
C GLU A 123 3.32 10.55 6.96
N THR A 124 2.28 10.53 6.12
CA THR A 124 1.37 9.39 6.03
C THR A 124 2.11 8.14 5.58
N ARG A 125 2.02 7.06 6.36
CA ARG A 125 2.68 5.79 6.04
C ARG A 125 1.96 5.05 4.92
N VAL A 126 2.71 4.77 3.85
CA VAL A 126 2.24 3.96 2.73
C VAL A 126 2.38 2.48 3.09
N CYS A 127 1.36 1.69 2.76
CA CYS A 127 1.40 0.23 2.92
C CYS A 127 2.56 -0.34 2.10
N ALA A 128 3.50 -1.01 2.76
CA ALA A 128 4.70 -1.62 2.16
C ALA A 128 4.40 -2.79 1.20
N GLY A 129 3.14 -3.19 1.07
CA GLY A 129 2.73 -4.28 0.20
C GLY A 129 2.81 -5.64 0.86
N GLY A 130 2.80 -6.69 0.05
CA GLY A 130 2.99 -8.09 0.43
C GLY A 130 4.45 -8.51 0.22
N PRO A 131 4.72 -9.81 -0.01
CA PRO A 131 6.08 -10.27 -0.27
C PRO A 131 6.64 -9.71 -1.58
N SER A 132 7.97 -9.73 -1.71
CA SER A 132 8.66 -9.45 -2.97
C SER A 132 8.15 -10.35 -4.09
N ASN A 133 8.23 -9.88 -5.34
CA ASN A 133 7.97 -10.71 -6.50
C ASN A 133 9.00 -11.85 -6.66
N ASP A 134 10.14 -11.74 -5.98
CA ASP A 134 11.20 -12.75 -5.97
C ASP A 134 10.65 -14.12 -5.53
N GLY A 135 10.69 -15.11 -6.42
CA GLY A 135 10.17 -16.46 -6.17
C GLY A 135 8.69 -16.69 -6.51
N TYR A 136 7.98 -15.64 -6.97
CA TYR A 136 6.58 -15.72 -7.40
C TYR A 136 6.34 -15.19 -8.83
N TYR A 137 7.40 -14.99 -9.62
CA TYR A 137 7.37 -14.49 -11.01
C TYR A 137 6.34 -15.16 -11.93
N ASP A 138 6.04 -16.42 -11.63
CA ASP A 138 5.26 -17.32 -12.46
C ASP A 138 3.78 -17.45 -12.02
N ILE A 139 3.37 -16.65 -11.05
CA ILE A 139 2.07 -16.73 -10.39
C ILE A 139 1.28 -15.46 -10.70
N HIS A 140 0.02 -15.64 -11.09
CA HIS A 140 -0.86 -14.54 -11.50
C HIS A 140 -2.20 -14.69 -10.77
N PRO A 141 -2.29 -14.35 -9.48
CA PRO A 141 -3.54 -14.42 -8.75
C PRO A 141 -4.43 -13.24 -9.17
N GLU A 142 -5.70 -13.49 -9.44
CA GLU A 142 -6.63 -12.42 -9.84
C GLU A 142 -6.81 -11.34 -8.76
N SER A 143 -6.50 -11.65 -7.50
CA SER A 143 -6.67 -10.76 -6.35
C SER A 143 -5.50 -9.81 -6.10
N ALA A 144 -4.39 -9.92 -6.84
CA ALA A 144 -3.19 -9.11 -6.61
C ALA A 144 -2.43 -8.80 -7.90
N CYS A 145 -1.56 -7.79 -7.83
CA CYS A 145 -0.64 -7.41 -8.89
C CYS A 145 0.71 -7.00 -8.28
N VAL A 146 1.79 -7.09 -9.05
CA VAL A 146 3.08 -6.52 -8.66
C VAL A 146 3.02 -5.01 -8.89
N ASP A 147 3.43 -4.22 -7.90
CA ASP A 147 3.47 -2.76 -7.99
C ASP A 147 4.84 -2.26 -8.49
N PRO A 148 5.01 -0.94 -8.75
CA PRO A 148 6.30 -0.37 -9.18
C PRO A 148 7.46 -0.58 -8.20
N CYS A 149 7.18 -0.91 -6.93
CA CYS A 149 8.21 -1.23 -5.95
C CYS A 149 8.69 -2.69 -6.04
N GLY A 150 8.16 -3.48 -6.99
CA GLY A 150 8.48 -4.89 -7.16
C GLY A 150 7.85 -5.81 -6.11
N VAL A 151 6.84 -5.34 -5.38
CA VAL A 151 6.16 -6.14 -4.35
C VAL A 151 4.73 -6.48 -4.76
N TRP A 152 4.24 -7.62 -4.27
CA TRP A 152 2.86 -8.03 -4.50
C TRP A 152 1.88 -7.19 -3.69
N ARG A 153 0.92 -6.54 -4.35
CA ARG A 153 -0.10 -5.71 -3.73
C ARG A 153 -1.51 -6.23 -4.02
N HIS A 154 -2.30 -6.36 -2.96
CA HIS A 154 -3.67 -6.86 -3.09
C HIS A 154 -4.53 -5.78 -3.76
N LYS A 155 -5.48 -6.15 -4.63
CA LYS A 155 -6.36 -5.17 -5.31
C LYS A 155 -7.17 -4.32 -4.31
N ARG A 156 -7.58 -4.92 -3.19
CA ARG A 156 -8.23 -4.26 -2.03
C ARG A 156 -7.26 -3.66 -0.98
N CYS A 157 -6.03 -3.33 -1.37
CA CYS A 157 -5.09 -2.66 -0.46
C CYS A 157 -5.60 -1.25 -0.11
N LEU A 158 -5.53 -0.88 1.18
CA LEU A 158 -5.88 0.47 1.64
C LEU A 158 -4.89 1.56 1.19
N MET A 159 -3.74 1.18 0.64
CA MET A 159 -2.62 2.03 0.20
C MET A 159 -1.90 2.80 1.33
N PHE A 160 -2.60 3.23 2.36
CA PHE A 160 -2.03 3.79 3.59
C PHE A 160 -2.41 2.93 4.81
N CYS A 161 -1.51 2.85 5.80
CA CYS A 161 -1.79 2.23 7.09
C CYS A 161 -0.70 2.55 8.12
N ASP A 162 -1.08 2.62 9.39
CA ASP A 162 -0.16 2.97 10.49
C ASP A 162 0.93 1.90 10.70
N SER A 163 0.55 0.64 10.45
CA SER A 163 1.45 -0.52 10.45
C SER A 163 2.12 -0.69 9.08
N GLY A 164 3.28 -1.34 9.01
CA GLY A 164 4.01 -1.53 7.74
C GLY A 164 3.19 -2.13 6.59
N SER A 165 2.19 -2.99 6.84
CA SER A 165 1.34 -3.54 5.76
C SER A 165 -0.10 -3.78 6.20
N CYS A 166 -1.05 -3.47 5.31
CA CYS A 166 -2.48 -3.69 5.57
C CYS A 166 -2.83 -5.19 5.67
N GLN A 167 -3.97 -5.51 6.27
CA GLN A 167 -4.40 -6.90 6.49
C GLN A 167 -4.52 -7.71 5.19
N ALA A 168 -4.99 -7.08 4.11
CA ALA A 168 -5.12 -7.73 2.80
C ALA A 168 -3.75 -8.13 2.23
N CYS A 169 -2.77 -7.23 2.28
CA CYS A 169 -1.41 -7.52 1.80
C CYS A 169 -0.67 -8.53 2.68
N ARG A 170 -0.88 -8.51 4.00
CA ARG A 170 -0.30 -9.52 4.91
C ARG A 170 -0.74 -10.96 4.57
N ARG A 171 -1.99 -11.13 4.11
CA ARG A 171 -2.54 -12.44 3.70
C ARG A 171 -2.06 -12.92 2.32
N LEU A 172 -1.39 -12.06 1.54
CA LEU A 172 -0.92 -12.45 0.21
C LEU A 172 0.17 -13.51 0.25
N ASN A 173 1.04 -13.52 1.26
CA ASN A 173 2.11 -14.51 1.33
C ASN A 173 1.57 -15.95 1.31
N ASP A 174 0.52 -16.22 2.11
CA ASP A 174 -0.13 -17.53 2.10
C ASP A 174 -0.83 -17.83 0.77
N THR A 175 -1.49 -16.83 0.19
CA THR A 175 -2.17 -16.95 -1.11
C THR A 175 -1.18 -17.34 -2.20
N LEU A 176 -0.08 -16.60 -2.32
CA LEU A 176 0.99 -16.84 -3.30
C LEU A 176 1.66 -18.19 -3.08
N ARG A 177 1.96 -18.56 -1.84
CA ARG A 177 2.51 -19.87 -1.50
C ARG A 177 1.59 -21.02 -1.91
N ILE A 178 0.27 -20.89 -1.69
CA ILE A 178 -0.72 -21.89 -2.11
C ILE A 178 -0.77 -22.00 -3.64
N HIS A 179 -0.80 -20.87 -4.35
CA HIS A 179 -0.76 -20.88 -5.82
C HIS A 179 0.52 -21.53 -6.36
N SER A 180 1.68 -21.19 -5.79
CA SER A 180 2.98 -21.79 -6.13
C SER A 180 2.96 -23.31 -5.95
N SER A 181 2.45 -23.79 -4.80
CA SER A 181 2.35 -25.22 -4.51
C SER A 181 1.40 -25.96 -5.48
N ARG A 182 0.29 -25.33 -5.87
CA ARG A 182 -0.66 -25.90 -6.82
C ARG A 182 -0.07 -26.00 -8.22
N LYS A 183 0.63 -24.95 -8.69
CA LYS A 183 1.32 -24.94 -9.99
C LYS A 183 2.39 -26.04 -10.06
N LYS A 184 3.25 -26.16 -9.04
CA LYS A 184 4.24 -27.25 -8.93
C LYS A 184 3.60 -28.64 -8.97
N LYS A 185 2.43 -28.83 -8.35
CA LYS A 185 1.72 -30.12 -8.40
C LYS A 185 1.16 -30.44 -9.79
N GLN A 186 0.70 -29.44 -10.53
CA GLN A 186 0.19 -29.63 -11.90
C GLN A 186 1.32 -30.02 -12.86
N THR A 187 2.51 -29.44 -12.73
CA THR A 187 3.65 -29.80 -13.57
C THR A 187 4.18 -31.20 -13.26
N THR A 188 4.23 -31.60 -11.98
CA THR A 188 4.74 -32.93 -11.58
C THR A 188 3.70 -34.05 -11.74
N ARG A 189 2.41 -33.77 -11.61
CA ARG A 189 1.36 -34.77 -11.80
C ARG A 189 0.62 -34.47 -13.10
N LYS A 190 1.00 -35.17 -14.18
CA LYS A 190 0.06 -35.43 -15.27
C LYS A 190 -1.19 -36.00 -14.60
N ASN A 191 -2.29 -35.23 -14.62
CA ASN A 191 -3.58 -35.72 -14.18
C ASN A 191 -3.99 -36.81 -15.17
N ILE A 192 -3.48 -38.03 -14.94
CA ILE A 192 -4.03 -39.22 -15.55
C ILE A 192 -5.42 -39.31 -14.94
N ARG A 193 -6.43 -38.80 -15.67
CA ARG A 193 -7.82 -39.12 -15.39
C ARG A 193 -7.89 -40.63 -15.51
N LEU A 194 -7.85 -41.32 -14.37
CA LEU A 194 -8.21 -42.72 -14.34
C LEU A 194 -9.64 -42.76 -14.86
N LEU A 195 -9.83 -43.34 -16.04
CA LEU A 195 -11.14 -43.73 -16.57
C LEU A 195 -11.65 -44.90 -15.70
N ALA A 196 -11.86 -44.62 -14.42
CA ALA A 196 -12.40 -45.55 -13.46
C ALA A 196 -13.91 -45.38 -13.46
N SER A 197 -14.64 -46.50 -13.52
CA SER A 197 -16.07 -46.51 -13.26
C SER A 197 -16.38 -45.83 -11.92
N LEU A 198 -17.59 -45.27 -11.78
CA LEU A 198 -18.03 -44.60 -10.55
C LEU A 198 -17.81 -45.47 -9.29
N SER A 199 -18.01 -46.78 -9.42
CA SER A 199 -17.77 -47.77 -8.36
C SER A 199 -16.29 -47.88 -7.95
N LYS A 200 -15.37 -47.92 -8.93
CA LYS A 200 -13.91 -47.96 -8.66
C LYS A 200 -13.42 -46.65 -8.05
N LYS A 201 -13.96 -45.51 -8.49
CA LYS A 201 -13.65 -44.18 -7.90
C LYS A 201 -14.05 -44.12 -6.42
N ALA A 202 -15.27 -44.56 -6.08
CA ALA A 202 -15.75 -44.58 -4.70
C ALA A 202 -14.86 -45.43 -3.78
N ARG A 203 -14.42 -46.61 -4.27
CA ARG A 203 -13.50 -47.49 -3.52
C ARG A 203 -12.14 -46.82 -3.27
N VAL A 204 -11.57 -46.16 -4.29
CA VAL A 204 -10.30 -45.43 -4.14
C VAL A 204 -10.44 -44.26 -3.15
N ASP A 205 -11.55 -43.52 -3.19
CA ASP A 205 -11.81 -42.43 -2.25
C ASP A 205 -11.99 -42.94 -0.81
N LEU A 206 -12.65 -44.08 -0.62
CA LEU A 206 -12.74 -44.75 0.68
C LEU A 206 -11.35 -45.12 1.23
N MET A 207 -10.51 -45.75 0.40
CA MET A 207 -9.14 -46.08 0.79
C MET A 207 -8.31 -44.83 1.11
N ARG A 208 -8.47 -43.74 0.35
CA ARG A 208 -7.79 -42.48 0.60
C ARG A 208 -8.23 -41.86 1.95
N LYS A 209 -9.53 -41.88 2.26
CA LYS A 209 -10.08 -41.42 3.55
C LYS A 209 -9.54 -42.25 4.71
N ALA A 210 -9.55 -43.57 4.60
CA ALA A 210 -9.02 -44.49 5.61
C ALA A 210 -7.53 -44.22 5.90
N ARG A 211 -6.71 -44.02 4.84
CA ARG A 211 -5.29 -43.68 4.99
C ARG A 211 -5.06 -42.36 5.72
N ILE A 212 -5.83 -41.32 5.38
CA ILE A 212 -5.73 -40.00 6.04
C ILE A 212 -6.12 -40.12 7.53
N ALA A 213 -7.18 -40.86 7.85
CA ALA A 213 -7.61 -41.10 9.22
C ALA A 213 -6.52 -41.82 10.04
N CYS A 214 -5.94 -42.88 9.48
CA CYS A 214 -4.82 -43.61 10.10
C CYS A 214 -3.62 -42.68 10.36
N TYR A 215 -3.22 -41.88 9.38
CA TYR A 215 -2.12 -40.93 9.53
C TYR A 215 -2.39 -39.90 10.66
N ARG A 216 -3.58 -39.30 10.70
CA ARG A 216 -3.97 -38.35 11.76
C ARG A 216 -3.96 -39.01 13.14
N SER A 217 -4.40 -40.27 13.24
CA SER A 217 -4.34 -41.04 14.48
C SER A 217 -2.89 -41.23 14.94
N LYS A 218 -2.00 -41.67 14.05
CA LYS A 218 -0.57 -41.85 14.33
C LYS A 218 0.09 -40.55 14.82
N VAL A 219 -0.20 -39.41 14.16
CA VAL A 219 0.31 -38.10 14.58
C VAL A 219 -0.18 -37.71 15.98
N ARG A 220 -1.45 -37.98 16.32
CA ARG A 220 -1.99 -37.73 17.68
C ARG A 220 -1.26 -38.56 18.72
N ILE A 221 -1.10 -39.87 18.50
CA ILE A 221 -0.40 -40.78 19.42
C ILE A 221 1.05 -40.31 19.62
N LEU A 222 1.75 -39.94 18.56
CA LEU A 222 3.14 -39.43 18.66
C LEU A 222 3.23 -38.14 19.46
N LYS A 223 2.27 -37.22 19.32
CA LYS A 223 2.22 -35.99 20.13
C LYS A 223 1.95 -36.29 21.61
N SER A 224 1.04 -37.21 21.92
CA SER A 224 0.76 -37.62 23.30
C SER A 224 1.97 -38.27 23.95
N LYS A 225 2.65 -39.20 23.26
CA LYS A 225 3.88 -39.84 23.76
C LYS A 225 5.00 -38.82 24.02
N LYS A 226 5.13 -37.79 23.18
CA LYS A 226 6.08 -36.71 23.44
C LYS A 226 5.72 -35.93 24.69
N ARG A 227 4.45 -35.63 24.97
CA ARG A 227 4.06 -34.91 26.20
C ARG A 227 4.38 -35.73 27.46
N SER A 228 4.06 -37.01 27.47
CA SER A 228 4.30 -37.90 28.63
C SER A 228 5.78 -38.19 28.91
N LYS A 229 6.71 -37.84 28.01
CA LYS A 229 8.15 -38.03 28.24
C LYS A 229 8.82 -36.82 28.91
N TRP A 230 8.11 -35.69 28.98
CA TRP A 230 8.60 -34.42 29.54
C TRP A 230 7.76 -33.95 30.73
N SER A 231 6.87 -34.82 31.24
CA SER A 231 6.15 -34.68 32.51
C SER A 231 6.67 -35.76 33.44
#